data_AF-A0A536AZD9-F1
#
_entry.id   AF-A0A536AZD9-F1
#
_cell.length_a   1.000
_cell.length_b   1.000
_cell.length_c   1.000
_cell.angle_alpha   90.00
_cell.angle_beta   90.00
_cell.angle_gamma   90.00
#
_symmetry.space_group_name_H-M   'P 1'
#
loop_
_entity.id
_entity.type
_entity.pdbx_description
1 polymer ?
#
loop_
_entity_poly.entity_id
_entity_poly.type
_entity_poly.pdbx_seq_one_letter_code
_entity_poly.pdbx_strand_id
1 'polypeptide(L)'
;MANPVIARCPICAETLSVARLECASCGTRIEGSFALGRFHHLTVEQLEFLETFIKARGNFKDVERELGISYPTVRSRLDATIRALGFPSQAEPDREAERRKEILRELADGRIAPDDAAQLLEKEPVT
;
A
#
# COMPACT_ATOMS: atom_id res chain seq x y z
N MET A 1 -20.88 -19.85 5.50
CA MET A 1 -20.06 -18.76 4.92
C MET A 1 -20.74 -17.46 5.26
N ALA A 2 -20.03 -16.52 5.90
CA ALA A 2 -20.57 -15.20 6.22
C ALA A 2 -20.27 -14.25 5.05
N ASN A 3 -21.24 -13.42 4.67
CA ASN A 3 -21.01 -12.40 3.64
C ASN A 3 -20.13 -11.27 4.22
N PRO A 4 -19.20 -10.70 3.43
CA PRO A 4 -18.40 -9.58 3.88
C PRO A 4 -19.29 -8.36 4.14
N VAL A 5 -18.90 -7.54 5.11
CA VAL A 5 -19.60 -6.31 5.44
C VAL A 5 -19.39 -5.29 4.32
N ILE A 6 -20.48 -4.74 3.80
CA ILE A 6 -20.41 -3.67 2.78
C ILE A 6 -19.99 -2.37 3.48
N ALA A 7 -18.87 -1.80 3.06
CA ALA A 7 -18.33 -0.58 3.66
C ALA A 7 -18.72 0.73 2.95
N ARG A 8 -19.17 0.62 1.69
CA ARG A 8 -19.59 1.77 0.88
C ARG A 8 -21.03 1.63 0.44
N CYS A 9 -21.76 2.74 0.47
CA CYS A 9 -23.12 2.79 -0.01
C CYS A 9 -23.16 2.51 -1.52
N PRO A 10 -23.89 1.51 -2.02
CA PRO A 10 -23.97 1.20 -3.45
C PRO A 10 -24.70 2.29 -4.26
N ILE A 11 -25.31 3.26 -3.59
CA ILE A 11 -26.08 4.34 -4.21
C ILE A 11 -25.21 5.61 -4.37
N CYS A 12 -24.51 6.03 -3.32
CA CYS A 12 -23.74 7.29 -3.32
C CYS A 12 -22.23 7.12 -3.08
N ALA A 13 -21.74 5.89 -2.93
CA ALA A 13 -20.33 5.55 -2.66
C ALA A 13 -19.74 6.08 -1.34
N GLU A 14 -20.54 6.76 -0.52
CA GLU A 14 -20.19 7.22 0.83
C GLU A 14 -19.95 6.05 1.79
N THR A 15 -19.19 6.31 2.86
CA THR A 15 -18.87 5.30 3.87
C THR A 15 -20.11 4.95 4.71
N LEU A 16 -20.39 3.66 4.87
CA LEU A 16 -21.45 3.17 5.74
C LEU A 16 -20.97 3.09 7.20
N SER A 17 -21.88 3.30 8.14
CA SER A 17 -21.68 3.03 9.57
C SER A 17 -22.46 1.79 9.98
N VAL A 18 -22.01 1.14 11.05
CA VAL A 18 -22.77 0.05 11.69
C VAL A 18 -23.80 0.68 12.60
N ALA A 19 -25.08 0.35 12.37
CA ALA A 19 -26.20 0.83 13.17
C ALA A 19 -26.54 -0.09 14.37
N ARG A 20 -26.22 -1.39 14.24
CA ARG A 20 -26.55 -2.40 15.24
C ARG A 20 -25.55 -3.57 15.23
N LEU A 21 -25.18 -4.02 16.42
CA LEU A 21 -24.39 -5.23 16.67
C LEU A 21 -25.20 -6.21 17.52
N GLU A 22 -25.04 -7.51 17.27
CA GLU A 22 -25.73 -8.57 18.03
C GLU A 22 -24.70 -9.60 18.49
N CYS A 23 -24.65 -9.85 19.81
CA CYS A 23 -23.77 -10.86 20.37
C CYS A 23 -24.35 -12.26 20.12
N ALA A 24 -23.65 -13.09 19.35
CA ALA A 24 -24.10 -14.44 19.05
C ALA A 24 -24.17 -15.37 20.29
N SER A 25 -23.43 -15.07 21.37
CA SER A 25 -23.39 -15.92 22.57
C SER A 25 -24.52 -15.64 23.56
N CYS A 26 -24.97 -14.39 23.70
CA CYS A 26 -25.94 -14.01 24.73
C CYS A 26 -27.13 -13.20 24.20
N GLY A 27 -27.17 -12.88 22.89
CA GLY A 27 -28.27 -12.16 22.25
C GLY A 27 -28.31 -10.66 22.55
N THR A 28 -27.35 -10.11 23.31
CA THR A 28 -27.29 -8.67 23.57
C THR A 28 -27.20 -7.90 22.26
N ARG A 29 -28.08 -6.90 22.12
CA ARG A 29 -28.13 -6.00 20.98
C ARG A 29 -27.64 -4.63 21.40
N ILE A 30 -26.69 -4.09 20.64
CA ILE A 30 -26.12 -2.77 20.86
C ILE A 30 -26.47 -1.93 19.63
N GLU A 31 -27.24 -0.86 19.83
CA GLU A 31 -27.65 0.07 18.78
C GLU A 31 -26.95 1.42 18.98
N GLY A 32 -26.57 2.07 17.89
CA GLY A 32 -25.79 3.30 17.92
C GLY A 32 -25.16 3.62 16.57
N SER A 33 -24.25 4.59 16.55
CA SER A 33 -23.44 4.90 15.37
C SER A 33 -22.02 4.41 15.61
N PHE A 34 -21.64 3.33 14.93
CA PHE A 34 -20.29 2.77 15.02
C PHE A 34 -19.58 2.88 13.68
N ALA A 35 -18.31 3.28 13.70
CA ALA A 35 -17.48 3.29 12.50
C ALA A 35 -17.10 1.85 12.11
N LEU A 36 -17.05 1.59 10.80
CA LEU A 36 -16.34 0.44 10.29
C LEU A 36 -14.84 0.64 10.50
N GLY A 37 -14.15 -0.37 11.04
CA GLY A 37 -12.71 -0.27 11.29
C GLY A 37 -11.91 -0.06 9.99
N ARG A 38 -10.69 0.46 10.11
CA ARG A 38 -9.83 0.94 9.00
C ARG A 38 -9.66 -0.06 7.85
N PHE A 39 -9.63 -1.35 8.15
CA PHE A 39 -9.48 -2.42 7.15
C PHE A 39 -10.68 -2.54 6.20
N HIS A 40 -11.86 -2.07 6.58
CA HIS A 40 -13.05 -2.07 5.71
C HIS A 40 -12.97 -1.01 4.60
N HIS A 41 -11.99 -0.10 4.67
CA HIS A 41 -11.72 0.84 3.59
C HIS A 41 -10.78 0.28 2.51
N LEU A 42 -10.15 -0.86 2.78
CA LEU A 42 -9.27 -1.51 1.81
C LEU A 42 -10.08 -2.09 0.65
N THR A 43 -9.53 -1.99 -0.56
CA THR A 43 -10.04 -2.76 -1.69
C THR A 43 -9.73 -4.26 -1.49
N VAL A 44 -10.38 -5.11 -2.28
CA VAL A 44 -10.12 -6.56 -2.24
C VAL A 44 -8.65 -6.85 -2.53
N GLU A 45 -8.07 -6.19 -3.53
CA GLU A 45 -6.67 -6.37 -3.92
C GLU A 45 -5.69 -5.90 -2.84
N GLN A 46 -6.03 -4.83 -2.11
CA GLN A 46 -5.24 -4.34 -0.98
C GLN A 46 -5.31 -5.31 0.21
N LEU A 47 -6.49 -5.89 0.46
CA LEU A 47 -6.67 -6.88 1.51
C LEU A 47 -5.89 -8.17 1.19
N GLU A 48 -5.98 -8.67 -0.03
CA GLU A 48 -5.21 -9.83 -0.51
C GLU A 48 -3.70 -9.59 -0.40
N PHE A 49 -3.22 -8.42 -0.84
CA PHE A 49 -1.82 -8.04 -0.67
C PHE A 49 -1.40 -8.05 0.80
N LEU A 50 -2.22 -7.47 1.68
CA LEU A 50 -1.95 -7.42 3.12
C LEU A 50 -1.89 -8.82 3.74
N GLU A 51 -2.81 -9.72 3.37
CA GLU A 51 -2.80 -11.12 3.81
C GLU A 51 -1.51 -11.82 3.39
N THR A 52 -1.09 -11.70 2.13
CA THR A 52 0.18 -12.25 1.65
C THR A 52 1.37 -11.65 2.38
N PHE A 53 1.38 -10.33 2.59
CA PHE A 53 2.46 -9.65 3.28
C PHE A 53 2.61 -10.13 4.73
N ILE A 54 1.49 -10.30 5.45
CA ILE A 54 1.48 -10.84 6.82
C ILE A 54 1.93 -12.30 6.84
N LYS A 55 1.44 -13.13 5.90
CA LYS A 55 1.86 -14.54 5.76
C LYS A 55 3.37 -14.66 5.53
N ALA A 56 3.94 -13.75 4.75
CA ALA A 56 5.37 -13.64 4.52
C ALA A 56 6.13 -12.97 5.69
N ARG A 57 5.46 -12.62 6.79
CA ARG A 57 6.04 -11.91 7.95
C ARG A 57 6.74 -10.60 7.56
N GLY A 58 6.23 -9.92 6.53
CA GLY A 58 6.80 -8.71 5.97
C GLY A 58 8.11 -8.90 5.20
N ASN A 59 8.49 -10.15 4.86
CA ASN A 59 9.66 -10.40 4.03
C ASN A 59 9.35 -10.13 2.56
N PHE A 60 9.93 -9.06 2.01
CA PHE A 60 9.67 -8.64 0.64
C PHE A 60 10.04 -9.70 -0.39
N LYS A 61 11.16 -10.42 -0.22
CA LYS A 61 11.57 -11.47 -1.17
C LYS A 61 10.57 -12.63 -1.22
N ASP A 62 9.98 -12.96 -0.08
CA ASP A 62 8.95 -14.00 -0.01
C ASP A 62 7.64 -13.52 -0.67
N VAL A 63 7.27 -12.24 -0.49
CA VAL A 63 6.12 -11.63 -1.15
C VAL A 63 6.31 -11.53 -2.66
N GLU A 64 7.49 -11.13 -3.13
CA GLU A 64 7.85 -11.11 -4.56
C GLU A 64 7.67 -12.48 -5.18
N ARG A 65 8.16 -13.53 -4.52
CA ARG A 65 8.03 -14.91 -4.98
C ARG A 65 6.59 -15.41 -4.97
N GLU A 66 5.81 -15.06 -3.94
CA GLU A 66 4.43 -15.52 -3.80
C GLU A 66 3.47 -14.81 -4.78
N LEU A 67 3.69 -13.52 -5.04
CA LEU A 67 2.85 -12.73 -5.94
C LEU A 67 3.39 -12.64 -7.38
N GLY A 68 4.62 -13.09 -7.63
CA GLY A 68 5.28 -13.00 -8.94
C GLY A 68 5.52 -11.56 -9.41
N ILE A 69 5.81 -10.65 -8.48
CA ILE A 69 6.02 -9.22 -8.75
C ILE A 69 7.41 -8.77 -8.29
N SER A 70 7.90 -7.67 -8.86
CA SER A 70 9.20 -7.11 -8.49
C SER A 70 9.17 -6.40 -7.14
N TYR A 71 10.33 -6.27 -6.49
CA TYR A 71 10.52 -5.55 -5.23
C TYR A 71 9.93 -4.12 -5.25
N PRO A 72 10.15 -3.29 -6.30
CA PRO A 72 9.52 -1.97 -6.39
C PRO A 72 7.98 -2.05 -6.40
N THR A 73 7.42 -3.11 -6.97
CA THR A 73 5.97 -3.35 -6.98
C THR A 73 5.47 -3.73 -5.58
N VAL A 74 6.18 -4.59 -4.85
CA VAL A 74 5.84 -4.92 -3.45
C VAL A 74 5.84 -3.66 -2.59
N ARG A 75 6.89 -2.83 -2.71
CA ARG A 75 7.02 -1.58 -1.95
C ARG A 75 5.88 -0.60 -2.26
N SER A 76 5.62 -0.33 -3.53
CA SER A 76 4.55 0.59 -3.93
C SER A 76 3.16 0.11 -3.49
N ARG A 77 2.89 -1.21 -3.52
CA ARG A 77 1.65 -1.81 -2.98
C ARG A 77 1.55 -1.68 -1.46
N LEU A 78 2.65 -1.89 -0.74
CA LEU A 78 2.70 -1.68 0.71
C LEU A 78 2.38 -0.21 1.06
N ASP A 79 3.04 0.73 0.39
CA ASP A 79 2.83 2.16 0.61
C ASP A 79 1.38 2.57 0.32
N ALA A 80 0.79 2.05 -0.77
CA ALA A 80 -0.61 2.28 -1.09
C ALA A 80 -1.55 1.73 -0.01
N THR A 81 -1.26 0.55 0.53
CA THR A 81 -2.04 -0.08 1.61
C THR A 81 -1.92 0.71 2.91
N ILE A 82 -0.72 1.17 3.28
CA ILE A 82 -0.48 2.02 4.45
C ILE A 82 -1.29 3.32 4.35
N ARG A 83 -1.30 3.96 3.17
CA ARG A 83 -2.12 5.16 2.92
C ARG A 83 -3.61 4.87 3.02
N ALA A 84 -4.08 3.76 2.45
CA ALA A 84 -5.49 3.37 2.51
C ALA A 84 -5.96 3.07 3.96
N LEU A 85 -5.06 2.57 4.80
CA LEU A 85 -5.31 2.44 6.25
C LEU A 85 -5.34 3.80 6.97
N GLY A 86 -4.98 4.90 6.32
CA GLY A 86 -4.95 6.24 6.89
C GLY A 86 -3.73 6.52 7.77
N PHE A 87 -2.64 5.78 7.57
CA PHE A 87 -1.35 6.10 8.18
C PHE A 87 -0.55 7.01 7.23
N PRO A 88 0.26 7.94 7.75
CA PRO A 88 1.26 8.60 6.93
C PRO A 88 2.21 7.52 6.41
N SER A 89 2.24 7.30 5.09
CA SER A 89 3.28 6.44 4.53
C SER A 89 4.61 7.12 4.80
N GLN A 90 5.52 6.47 5.53
CA GLN A 90 6.94 6.76 5.43
C GLN A 90 7.38 6.31 4.04
N ALA A 91 6.95 7.04 3.01
CA ALA A 91 7.68 7.04 1.77
C ALA A 91 9.05 7.60 2.15
N GLU A 92 9.98 6.74 2.55
CA GLU A 92 11.38 7.06 2.37
C GLU A 92 11.45 7.54 0.91
N PRO A 93 11.91 8.78 0.66
CA PRO A 93 12.01 9.28 -0.69
C PRO A 93 12.69 8.18 -1.50
N ASP A 94 12.04 7.75 -2.58
CA ASP A 94 12.52 6.65 -3.39
C ASP A 94 13.96 6.98 -3.76
N ARG A 95 14.92 6.34 -3.06
CA ARG A 95 16.33 6.74 -3.13
C ARG A 95 16.82 6.65 -4.56
N GLU A 96 16.20 5.78 -5.34
CA GLU A 96 16.46 5.67 -6.76
C GLU A 96 15.84 6.81 -7.55
N ALA A 97 14.59 7.19 -7.29
CA ALA A 97 14.00 8.38 -7.92
C ALA A 97 14.74 9.67 -7.54
N GLU A 98 15.20 9.82 -6.29
CA GLU A 98 16.00 10.98 -5.86
C GLU A 98 17.40 10.94 -6.48
N ARG A 99 18.06 9.77 -6.54
CA ARG A 99 19.34 9.61 -7.25
C ARG A 99 19.19 9.95 -8.73
N ARG A 100 18.12 9.50 -9.39
CA ARG A 100 17.83 9.85 -10.80
C ARG A 100 17.60 11.36 -10.96
N LYS A 101 16.83 11.99 -10.07
CA LYS A 101 16.63 13.45 -10.06
C LYS A 101 17.94 14.21 -9.85
N GLU A 102 18.82 13.72 -8.98
CA GLU A 102 20.12 14.33 -8.73
C GLU A 102 21.03 14.26 -9.96
N ILE A 103 21.13 13.09 -10.59
CA ILE A 103 21.88 12.92 -11.86
C ILE A 103 21.35 13.88 -12.94
N LEU A 104 20.03 14.00 -13.09
CA LEU A 104 19.43 14.90 -14.06
C LEU A 104 19.68 16.39 -13.74
N ARG A 105 19.75 16.77 -12.46
CA ARG A 105 20.15 18.12 -12.04
C ARG A 105 21.61 18.39 -12.38
N GLU A 106 22.51 17.46 -12.10
CA GLU A 106 23.93 17.63 -12.41
C GLU A 106 24.18 17.75 -13.92
N LEU A 107 23.40 17.04 -14.74
CA LEU A 107 23.43 17.17 -16.19
C LEU A 107 22.91 18.55 -16.64
N ALA A 108 21.77 18.99 -16.08
CA ALA A 108 21.17 20.29 -16.41
C ALA A 108 22.09 21.47 -16.03
N ASP A 109 22.83 21.33 -14.93
CA ASP A 109 23.82 22.31 -14.45
C ASP A 109 25.17 22.20 -15.19
N GLY A 110 25.34 21.23 -16.09
CA GLY A 110 26.56 21.03 -16.87
C GLY A 110 27.74 20.46 -16.07
N ARG A 111 27.48 19.85 -14.91
CA ARG A 111 28.52 19.25 -14.05
C ARG A 111 28.97 17.87 -14.53
N ILE A 112 28.13 17.17 -15.28
CA ILE A 112 28.43 15.86 -15.89
C ILE A 112 28.09 15.86 -17.37
N ALA A 113 28.78 15.03 -18.16
CA ALA A 113 28.50 14.89 -19.59
C ALA A 113 27.25 14.00 -19.82
N PRO A 114 26.57 14.14 -20.98
CA PRO A 114 25.42 13.30 -21.32
C PRO A 114 25.71 11.79 -21.27
N ASP A 115 26.89 11.37 -21.75
CA ASP A 115 27.29 9.96 -21.75
C ASP A 115 27.55 9.43 -20.33
N ASP A 116 28.09 10.27 -19.44
CA ASP A 116 28.31 9.92 -18.03
C ASP A 116 26.97 9.81 -17.28
N ALA A 117 26.03 10.71 -17.55
CA ALA A 117 24.68 10.65 -16.99
C ALA A 117 23.97 9.37 -17.42
N ALA A 118 24.07 8.97 -18.70
CA ALA A 118 23.50 7.73 -19.20
C ALA A 118 24.06 6.50 -18.47
N GLN A 119 25.39 6.42 -18.30
CA GLN A 119 26.02 5.32 -17.55
C GLN A 119 25.62 5.29 -16.07
N LEU A 120 25.47 6.46 -15.43
CA LEU A 120 25.06 6.55 -14.03
C LEU A 120 23.60 6.14 -13.82
N LEU A 121 22.74 6.36 -14.81
CA LEU A 121 21.34 5.93 -14.83
C LEU A 121 21.19 4.43 -15.15
N GLU A 122 22.07 3.87 -15.99
CA GLU A 122 22.09 2.44 -16.34
C GLU A 122 22.67 1.54 -15.25
N LYS A 123 23.58 2.05 -14.43
CA LYS A 123 24.08 1.33 -13.25
C LYS A 123 23.00 1.30 -12.17
N GLU A 124 22.19 0.23 -12.16
CA GLU A 124 21.45 -0.18 -10.96
C GLU A 124 22.42 -0.36 -9.79
N PRO A 125 22.12 0.18 -8.60
CA PRO A 125 22.87 -0.22 -7.42
C PRO A 125 22.56 -1.70 -7.15
N VAL A 126 23.55 -2.55 -7.34
CA VAL A 126 23.53 -3.86 -6.69
C VAL A 126 23.56 -3.58 -5.18
N THR A 127 22.60 -4.19 -4.47
CA THR A 127 22.31 -4.20 -3.02
C THR A 127 21.53 -3.04 -2.41
#